data_AF-A0A392QMF1-F1
#
_entry.id   AF-A0A392QMF1-F1
#
_cell.length_a   1.000
_cell.length_b   1.000
_cell.length_c   1.000
_cell.angle_alpha   90.00
_cell.angle_beta   90.00
_cell.angle_gamma   90.00
#
_symmetry.space_group_name_H-M   'P 1'
#
loop_
_entity.id
_entity.type
_entity.pdbx_description
1 polymer ?
#
loop_
_entity_poly.entity_id
_entity_poly.type
_entity_poly.pdbx_seq_one_letter_code
_entity_poly.pdbx_strand_id
1 'polypeptide(L)'
;MTLLSCAYAGTGNVLKVQNLLGHCSQHLDKGEMHQGPAVLGIAMVAMAEELGLEMAIRSLEHLLQYGEQNIRRAVPLALGLLCISNPK
;
A
#
# COMPACT_ATOMS: atom_id res chain seq x y z
N MET A 1 -7.43 -0.86 -10.39
CA MET A 1 -7.10 -0.97 -8.95
C MET A 1 -7.33 0.33 -8.18
N THR A 2 -6.84 1.46 -8.66
CA THR A 2 -7.03 2.79 -8.04
C THR A 2 -8.47 3.13 -7.65
N LEU A 3 -9.43 2.91 -8.55
CA LEU A 3 -10.84 3.23 -8.32
C LEU A 3 -11.45 2.43 -7.16
N LEU A 4 -11.09 1.14 -7.05
CA LEU A 4 -11.51 0.30 -5.92
C LEU A 4 -10.82 0.73 -4.63
N SER A 5 -9.53 1.08 -4.67
CA SER A 5 -8.82 1.56 -3.49
C SER A 5 -9.44 2.83 -2.90
N CYS A 6 -9.91 3.75 -3.76
CA CYS A 6 -10.64 4.94 -3.32
C CYS A 6 -12.02 4.60 -2.74
N ALA A 7 -12.76 3.65 -3.32
CA ALA A 7 -14.06 3.23 -2.81
C ALA A 7 -13.98 2.57 -1.41
N TYR A 8 -12.85 1.92 -1.11
CA TYR A 8 -12.58 1.28 0.18
C TYR A 8 -11.63 2.10 1.08
N ALA A 9 -11.38 3.37 0.75
CA ALA A 9 -10.49 4.22 1.53
C ALA A 9 -11.03 4.38 2.97
N GLY A 10 -10.16 4.19 3.96
CA GLY A 10 -10.51 4.29 5.37
C GLY A 10 -11.47 3.22 5.91
N THR A 11 -11.78 2.18 5.12
CA THR A 11 -12.68 1.10 5.58
C THR A 11 -11.99 0.01 6.38
N GLY A 12 -10.65 -0.06 6.35
CA GLY A 12 -9.92 -1.08 7.10
C GLY A 12 -10.04 -2.51 6.58
N ASN A 13 -10.62 -2.69 5.38
CA ASN A 13 -10.90 -4.03 4.88
C ASN A 13 -9.61 -4.84 4.63
N VAL A 14 -9.32 -5.76 5.54
CA VAL A 14 -8.10 -6.61 5.53
C VAL A 14 -8.00 -7.46 4.27
N LEU A 15 -9.11 -7.99 3.77
CA LEU A 15 -9.11 -8.78 2.53
C LEU A 15 -8.69 -7.92 1.34
N LYS A 16 -9.08 -6.64 1.34
CA LYS A 16 -8.68 -5.73 0.27
C LYS A 16 -7.20 -5.37 0.35
N VAL A 17 -6.67 -5.17 1.55
CA VAL A 17 -5.23 -4.97 1.79
C VAL A 17 -4.44 -6.19 1.33
N GLN A 18 -4.85 -7.40 1.70
CA GLN A 18 -4.19 -8.65 1.29
C GLN A 18 -4.19 -8.85 -0.23
N ASN A 19 -5.32 -8.54 -0.89
CA ASN A 19 -5.42 -8.62 -2.34
C ASN A 19 -4.44 -7.65 -3.03
N LEU A 20 -4.36 -6.40 -2.55
CA LEU A 20 -3.40 -5.41 -3.05
C LEU A 20 -1.94 -5.82 -2.78
N LEU A 21 -1.64 -6.41 -1.62
CA LEU A 21 -0.31 -6.95 -1.30
C LEU A 21 0.08 -8.11 -2.23
N GLY A 22 -0.87 -8.99 -2.57
CA GLY A 22 -0.65 -10.05 -3.56
C GLY A 22 -0.26 -9.50 -4.94
N HIS A 23 -0.88 -8.39 -5.35
CA HIS A 23 -0.49 -7.70 -6.58
C HIS A 23 0.88 -7.01 -6.48
N CYS A 24 1.30 -6.61 -5.29
CA CYS A 24 2.65 -6.08 -5.05
C CYS A 24 3.74 -7.16 -5.01
N SER A 25 3.40 -8.43 -4.75
CA SER A 25 4.38 -9.53 -4.67
C SER A 25 4.57 -10.29 -5.99
N GLN A 26 3.66 -10.14 -6.95
CA GLN A 26 3.81 -10.71 -8.29
C GLN A 26 4.90 -9.97 -9.06
N HIS A 27 5.85 -10.72 -9.64
CA HIS A 27 6.87 -10.16 -10.52
C HIS A 27 6.21 -9.52 -11.73
N LEU A 28 6.67 -8.31 -12.06
CA LEU A 28 6.10 -7.50 -13.11
C LEU A 28 6.53 -8.04 -14.47
N ASP A 29 5.59 -8.48 -15.32
CA ASP A 29 5.87 -8.61 -16.74
C ASP A 29 6.13 -7.21 -17.33
N LYS A 30 7.11 -7.10 -18.23
CA LYS A 30 7.60 -5.84 -18.79
C LYS A 30 6.47 -5.05 -19.46
N GLY A 31 5.88 -4.09 -18.74
CA GLY A 31 4.83 -3.20 -19.26
C GLY A 31 3.74 -2.81 -18.24
N GLU A 32 3.65 -3.47 -17.10
CA GLU A 32 2.53 -3.26 -16.17
C GLU A 32 2.81 -2.21 -15.08
N MET A 33 2.33 -0.97 -15.22
CA MET A 33 2.48 0.08 -14.19
C MET A 33 1.54 -0.06 -12.97
N HIS A 34 1.04 -1.27 -12.68
CA HIS A 34 -0.03 -1.49 -11.69
C HIS A 34 0.44 -1.57 -10.24
N GLN A 35 1.72 -1.87 -10.00
CA GLN A 35 2.27 -2.05 -8.64
C GLN A 35 2.32 -0.74 -7.83
N GLY A 36 2.81 0.36 -8.41
CA GLY A 36 2.90 1.65 -7.69
C GLY A 36 1.56 2.14 -7.14
N PRO A 37 0.48 2.17 -7.95
CA PRO A 37 -0.86 2.48 -7.47
C PRO A 37 -1.43 1.47 -6.47
N ALA A 38 -0.99 0.20 -6.49
CA ALA A 38 -1.41 -0.80 -5.50
C ALA A 38 -0.83 -0.48 -4.11
N VAL A 39 0.44 -0.04 -4.04
CA VAL A 39 1.08 0.42 -2.79
C VAL A 39 0.31 1.60 -2.17
N LEU A 40 -0.05 2.59 -2.99
CA LEU A 40 -0.89 3.72 -2.55
C LEU A 40 -2.29 3.26 -2.12
N GLY A 41 -2.83 2.23 -2.79
CA GLY A 41 -4.09 1.61 -2.41
C GLY A 41 -4.09 1.02 -1.01
N ILE A 42 -2.99 0.38 -0.61
CA ILE A 42 -2.83 -0.18 0.74
C ILE A 42 -2.92 0.93 1.79
N ALA A 43 -2.19 2.04 1.57
CA ALA A 43 -2.23 3.19 2.46
C ALA A 43 -3.64 3.79 2.55
N MET A 44 -4.33 3.99 1.43
CA MET A 44 -5.69 4.55 1.43
C MET A 44 -6.69 3.68 2.19
N VAL A 45 -6.64 2.35 2.05
CA VAL A 45 -7.57 1.45 2.76
C VAL A 45 -7.30 1.45 4.28
N ALA A 46 -6.04 1.56 4.69
CA ALA A 46 -5.61 1.48 6.09
C ALA A 46 -5.60 2.83 6.84
N MET A 47 -5.80 3.97 6.16
CA MET A 47 -5.61 5.32 6.72
C MET A 47 -6.49 5.67 7.93
N ALA A 48 -7.64 5.03 8.10
CA ALA A 48 -8.60 5.39 9.17
C ALA A 48 -8.71 4.33 10.29
N GLU A 49 -7.87 3.29 10.27
CA GLU A 49 -7.85 2.26 11.32
C GLU A 49 -6.48 2.15 11.99
N GLU A 50 -6.45 2.25 13.32
CA GLU A 50 -5.22 2.22 14.09
C GLU A 50 -4.50 0.86 14.02
N LEU A 51 -5.25 -0.26 14.08
CA LEU A 51 -4.68 -1.60 13.94
C LEU A 51 -4.22 -1.89 12.50
N GLY A 52 -5.03 -1.46 11.51
CA GLY A 52 -4.70 -1.59 10.10
C GLY A 52 -3.45 -0.81 9.70
N LEU A 53 -3.25 0.35 10.32
CA LEU A 53 -2.10 1.22 10.09
C LEU A 53 -0.78 0.57 10.54
N GLU A 54 -0.72 -0.02 11.73
CA GLU A 54 0.50 -0.71 12.19
C GLU A 54 0.85 -1.94 11.32
N MET A 55 -0.16 -2.64 10.80
CA MET A 55 0.06 -3.73 9.84
C MET A 55 0.55 -3.20 8.49
N ALA A 56 -0.04 -2.09 8.01
CA ALA A 56 0.32 -1.48 6.74
C ALA A 56 1.75 -0.96 6.76
N ILE A 57 2.19 -0.33 7.85
CA ILE A 57 3.57 0.15 8.02
C ILE A 57 4.58 -1.00 7.89
N ARG A 58 4.42 -2.09 8.65
CA ARG A 58 5.31 -3.26 8.54
C ARG A 58 5.35 -3.85 7.13
N SER A 59 4.19 -3.93 6.48
CA SER A 59 4.09 -4.44 5.12
C SER A 59 4.80 -3.53 4.11
N LEU A 60 4.67 -2.22 4.27
CA LEU A 60 5.35 -1.21 3.46
C LEU A 60 6.87 -1.23 3.69
N GLU A 61 7.35 -1.41 4.92
CA GLU A 61 8.78 -1.56 5.22
C GLU A 61 9.38 -2.78 4.52
N HIS A 62 8.69 -3.92 4.53
CA HIS A 62 9.12 -5.09 3.78
C HIS A 62 9.19 -4.82 2.28
N LEU A 63 8.19 -4.14 1.71
CA LEU A 63 8.20 -3.73 0.30
C LEU A 63 9.31 -2.71 -0.01
N LEU A 64 9.73 -1.88 0.96
CA LEU A 64 10.85 -0.95 0.80
C LEU A 64 12.20 -1.68 0.74
N GLN A 65 12.37 -2.73 1.55
CA GLN A 65 13.60 -3.51 1.63
C GLN A 65 13.74 -4.49 0.46
N TYR A 66 12.66 -5.19 0.10
CA TYR A 66 12.70 -6.33 -0.83
C TYR A 66 11.94 -6.11 -2.14
N GLY A 67 11.20 -5.01 -2.29
CA GLY A 67 10.42 -4.73 -3.49
C GLY A 67 11.25 -4.25 -4.67
N GLU A 68 10.66 -4.36 -5.87
CA GLU A 68 11.26 -3.81 -7.10
C GLU A 68 11.31 -2.27 -7.08
N GLN A 69 12.10 -1.68 -7.99
CA GLN A 69 12.35 -0.24 -7.98
C GLN A 69 11.09 0.62 -8.13
N ASN A 70 10.07 0.12 -8.82
CA ASN A 70 8.77 0.80 -8.97
C ASN A 70 8.02 0.87 -7.63
N ILE A 71 8.00 -0.23 -6.87
CA ILE A 71 7.37 -0.32 -5.55
C ILE A 71 8.11 0.56 -4.56
N ARG A 72 9.45 0.46 -4.51
CA ARG A 72 10.30 1.20 -3.56
C ARG A 72 10.14 2.71 -3.66
N ARG A 73 9.85 3.26 -4.86
CA ARG A 73 9.59 4.70 -5.04
C ARG A 73 8.20 5.11 -4.55
N ALA A 74 7.21 4.22 -4.60
CA ALA A 74 5.85 4.50 -4.15
C ALA A 74 5.67 4.39 -2.62
N VAL A 75 6.48 3.55 -1.96
CA VAL A 75 6.38 3.29 -0.51
C VAL A 75 6.51 4.56 0.36
N PRO A 76 7.50 5.47 0.17
CA PRO A 76 7.61 6.67 0.98
C PRO A 76 6.38 7.57 0.93
N LEU A 77 5.72 7.65 -0.23
CA LEU A 77 4.48 8.41 -0.39
C LEU A 77 3.31 7.75 0.36
N ALA A 78 3.25 6.41 0.33
CA ALA A 78 2.26 5.63 1.07
C ALA A 78 2.44 5.76 2.59
N LEU A 79 3.68 5.75 3.08
CA LEU A 79 4.00 5.99 4.49
C LEU A 79 3.63 7.42 4.92
N GLY A 80 3.93 8.42 4.08
CA GLY A 80 3.52 9.80 4.32
C GLY A 80 2.00 9.97 4.44
N LEU A 81 1.23 9.21 3.65
CA LEU A 81 -0.24 9.18 3.73
C LEU A 81 -0.77 8.58 5.03
N LEU A 82 -0.14 7.51 5.53
CA LEU A 82 -0.53 6.89 6.81
C LEU A 82 -0.16 7.76 8.01
N CYS A 83 0.95 8.48 7.93
CA CYS A 83 1.52 9.25 9.04
C CYS A 83 1.20 10.76 9.01
N ILE A 84 0.17 11.21 8.27
CA ILE A 84 -0.16 12.65 8.09
C ILE A 84 -0.28 13.41 9.42
N SER A 85 -0.87 12.78 10.42
CA SER A 85 -1.12 13.39 11.75
C SER A 85 -0.22 12.82 12.85
N ASN A 86 0.67 11.88 12.53
CA ASN A 86 1.48 11.14 13.52
C ASN A 86 2.88 10.84 12.96
N PRO A 87 3.85 11.75 13.12
CA PRO A 87 5.21 11.52 12.67
C PRO A 87 5.87 10.47 13.58
N LYS A 88 5.89 9.22 13.11
CA LYS A 88 6.58 8.07 13.71
C LYS A 88 7.66 7.55 12.76
#